data_AF-A0A2E0ZNM2-F1
#
_entry.id   AF-A0A2E0ZNM2-F1
#
_cell.length_a   1.000
_cell.length_b   1.000
_cell.length_c   1.000
_cell.angle_alpha   90.00
_cell.angle_beta   90.00
_cell.angle_gamma   90.00
#
_symmetry.space_group_name_H-M   'P 1'
#
loop_
_entity.id
_entity.type
_entity.pdbx_description
1 polymer ?
#
loop_
_entity_poly.entity_id
_entity_poly.type
_entity_poly.pdbx_seq_one_letter_code
_entity_poly.pdbx_strand_id
1 'polypeptide(L)'
;MNVFDFLQIIVITIVAIWGIYQTRVTMKLEGELHRLNASLDQSIQILYRAREAVIQVHQAHVFLLNYVQYLNDEAFPNEVYATKHAELSAYKAELRGLAFSIGDKELLDLVNESYEFMKQAPEERFSMLPEMEIRGRSQRLHTRISQLLELATS
;
A
#
# COMPACT_ATOMS: atom_id res chain seq x y z
N MET A 1 34.75 19.14 -57.91
CA MET A 1 34.56 18.48 -56.61
C MET A 1 35.39 17.22 -56.64
N ASN A 2 36.38 17.09 -55.76
CA ASN A 2 37.22 15.90 -55.74
C ASN A 2 36.45 14.74 -55.07
N VAL A 3 36.79 13.50 -55.43
CA VAL A 3 36.17 12.29 -54.87
C VAL A 3 36.24 12.28 -53.34
N PHE A 4 37.30 12.87 -52.78
CA PHE A 4 37.50 13.01 -51.34
C PHE A 4 36.45 13.92 -50.67
N ASP A 5 36.10 15.05 -51.29
CA ASP A 5 35.09 15.99 -50.76
C ASP A 5 33.70 15.33 -50.74
N PHE A 6 33.39 14.55 -51.78
CA PHE A 6 32.13 13.83 -51.89
C PHE A 6 32.00 12.73 -50.81
N LEU A 7 33.08 11.98 -50.55
CA LEU A 7 33.13 11.00 -49.47
C LEU A 7 32.95 11.64 -48.10
N GLN A 8 33.55 12.80 -47.85
CA GLN A 8 33.37 13.54 -46.60
C GLN A 8 31.90 13.95 -46.37
N ILE A 9 31.21 14.43 -47.40
CA ILE A 9 29.79 14.80 -47.30
C ILE A 9 28.92 13.59 -46.93
N ILE A 10 29.18 12.43 -47.53
CA ILE A 10 28.46 11.18 -47.21
C ILE A 10 28.67 10.79 -45.74
N VAL A 11 29.92 10.80 -45.28
CA VAL A 11 30.25 10.46 -43.88
C VAL A 11 29.56 11.42 -42.91
N ILE A 12 29.63 12.73 -43.16
CA ILE A 12 28.97 13.75 -42.32
C ILE A 12 27.47 13.51 -42.26
N THR A 13 26.84 13.19 -43.40
CA THR A 13 25.40 12.91 -43.47
C THR A 13 25.03 11.66 -42.68
N ILE A 14 25.81 10.58 -42.79
CA ILE A 14 25.58 9.35 -42.02
C ILE A 14 25.73 9.60 -40.52
N VAL A 15 26.77 10.34 -40.11
CA VAL A 15 26.99 10.71 -38.70
C VAL A 15 25.85 11.59 -38.18
N ALA A 16 25.35 12.54 -38.98
CA ALA A 16 24.22 13.38 -38.61
C ALA A 16 22.93 12.55 -38.44
N ILE A 17 22.63 11.64 -39.37
CA ILE A 17 21.48 10.73 -39.27
C ILE A 17 21.59 9.85 -38.03
N TRP A 18 22.78 9.28 -37.77
CA TRP A 18 23.02 8.46 -36.60
C TRP A 18 22.89 9.25 -35.30
N GLY A 19 23.40 10.49 -35.26
CA GLY A 19 23.24 11.40 -34.13
C GLY A 19 21.78 11.70 -33.84
N ILE A 20 20.98 12.04 -34.86
CA ILE A 20 19.53 12.27 -34.72
C ILE A 20 18.82 11.00 -34.24
N TYR A 21 19.19 9.83 -34.77
CA TYR A 21 18.63 8.56 -34.34
C TYR A 21 18.93 8.29 -32.87
N GLN A 22 20.18 8.44 -32.44
CA GLN A 22 20.58 8.28 -31.05
C GLN A 22 19.83 9.23 -30.13
N THR A 23 19.73 10.52 -30.46
CA THR A 23 18.96 11.48 -29.65
C THR A 23 17.50 11.06 -29.50
N ARG A 24 16.86 10.57 -30.57
CA ARG A 24 15.46 10.09 -30.49
C ARG A 24 15.32 8.87 -29.59
N VAL A 25 16.24 7.91 -29.69
CA VAL A 25 16.22 6.71 -28.84
C VAL A 25 16.46 7.09 -27.38
N THR A 26 17.45 7.93 -27.10
CA THR A 26 17.74 8.42 -25.73
C THR A 26 16.56 9.15 -25.13
N MET A 27 15.94 10.10 -25.84
CA MET A 27 14.76 10.83 -25.34
C MET A 27 13.58 9.89 -25.04
N LYS A 28 13.39 8.84 -25.85
CA LYS A 28 12.35 7.84 -25.61
C LYS A 28 12.64 7.04 -24.34
N LEU A 29 13.89 6.58 -24.17
CA LEU A 29 14.35 5.85 -22.98
C LEU A 29 14.23 6.70 -21.71
N GLU A 30 14.63 7.96 -21.75
CA GLU A 30 14.49 8.88 -20.62
C GLU A 30 13.01 9.08 -20.23
N GLY A 31 12.13 9.24 -21.22
CA GLY A 31 10.70 9.36 -20.99
C GLY A 31 10.09 8.09 -20.37
N GLU A 32 10.49 6.90 -20.84
CA GLU A 32 10.08 5.62 -20.26
C GLU A 32 10.60 5.45 -18.83
N LEU A 33 11.86 5.79 -18.59
CA LEU A 33 12.49 5.73 -17.27
C LEU A 33 11.80 6.68 -16.27
N HIS A 34 11.50 7.91 -16.67
CA HIS A 34 10.75 8.85 -15.83
C HIS A 34 9.35 8.34 -15.48
N ARG A 35 8.63 7.76 -16.44
CA ARG A 35 7.32 7.15 -16.18
C ARG A 35 7.41 5.98 -15.22
N LEU A 36 8.42 5.13 -15.40
CA LEU A 36 8.66 3.99 -14.51
C LEU A 36 8.95 4.45 -13.09
N ASN A 37 9.83 5.46 -12.94
CA ASN A 37 10.20 6.01 -11.64
C ASN A 37 8.99 6.63 -10.92
N ALA A 38 8.17 7.42 -11.63
CA ALA A 38 6.95 8.00 -11.08
C ALA A 38 5.94 6.91 -10.64
N SER A 39 5.80 5.84 -11.43
CA SER A 39 4.94 4.70 -11.09
C SER A 39 5.45 3.95 -9.86
N LEU A 40 6.76 3.81 -9.71
CA LEU A 40 7.40 3.17 -8.57
C LEU A 40 7.18 4.00 -7.29
N ASP A 41 7.43 5.31 -7.36
CA ASP A 41 7.18 6.24 -6.25
C ASP A 41 5.73 6.19 -5.78
N GLN A 42 4.78 6.19 -6.72
CA GLN A 42 3.36 6.05 -6.40
C GLN A 42 3.06 4.71 -5.72
N SER A 43 3.65 3.61 -6.20
CA SER A 43 3.45 2.29 -5.62
C SER A 43 3.99 2.20 -4.18
N ILE A 44 5.17 2.78 -3.93
CA ILE A 44 5.78 2.89 -2.60
C ILE A 44 4.88 3.72 -1.66
N GLN A 45 4.35 4.86 -2.13
CA GLN A 45 3.43 5.68 -1.33
C GLN A 45 2.16 4.92 -0.96
N ILE A 46 1.60 4.13 -1.87
CA ILE A 46 0.43 3.29 -1.59
C ILE A 46 0.76 2.27 -0.49
N LEU A 47 1.94 1.65 -0.52
CA LEU A 47 2.39 0.71 0.52
C LEU A 47 2.54 1.39 1.89
N TYR A 48 3.10 2.60 1.96
CA TYR A 48 3.16 3.36 3.21
C TYR A 48 1.78 3.72 3.75
N ARG A 49 0.85 4.13 2.88
CA ARG A 49 -0.54 4.37 3.26
C ARG A 49 -1.24 3.11 3.76
N ALA A 50 -0.99 1.96 3.12
CA ALA A 50 -1.53 0.68 3.56
C ALA A 50 -1.03 0.34 4.97
N ARG A 51 0.27 0.56 5.24
CA ARG A 51 0.85 0.36 6.56
C ARG A 51 0.14 1.21 7.62
N GLU A 52 -0.07 2.49 7.34
CA GLU A 52 -0.75 3.42 8.25
C GLU A 52 -2.21 3.00 8.50
N ALA A 53 -2.93 2.60 7.45
CA ALA A 53 -4.29 2.09 7.58
C ALA A 53 -4.36 0.82 8.47
N VAL A 54 -3.37 -0.08 8.39
CA VAL A 54 -3.29 -1.24 9.31
C VAL A 54 -3.15 -0.80 10.77
N ILE A 55 -2.34 0.23 11.06
CA ILE A 55 -2.16 0.76 12.42
C ILE A 55 -3.50 1.30 12.93
N GLN A 56 -4.20 2.08 12.11
CA GLN A 56 -5.47 2.70 12.48
C GLN A 56 -6.58 1.65 12.72
N VAL A 57 -6.65 0.62 11.85
CA VAL A 57 -7.54 -0.53 12.07
C VAL A 57 -7.21 -1.22 13.40
N HIS A 58 -5.93 -1.47 13.68
CA HIS A 58 -5.49 -2.12 14.91
C HIS A 58 -5.89 -1.32 16.16
N GLN A 59 -5.60 -0.01 16.17
CA GLN A 59 -5.93 0.89 17.27
C GLN A 59 -7.44 0.95 17.53
N ALA A 60 -8.25 1.11 16.47
CA ALA A 60 -9.71 1.15 16.61
C ALA A 60 -10.27 -0.20 17.11
N HIS A 61 -9.70 -1.32 16.66
CA HIS A 61 -10.07 -2.65 17.16
C HIS A 61 -9.76 -2.83 18.64
N VAL A 62 -8.56 -2.48 19.08
CA VAL A 62 -8.15 -2.55 20.50
C VAL A 62 -9.01 -1.62 21.35
N PHE A 63 -9.32 -0.42 20.85
CA PHE A 63 -10.23 0.50 21.54
C PHE A 63 -11.60 -0.13 21.75
N LEU A 64 -12.23 -0.69 20.71
CA LEU A 64 -13.57 -1.25 20.81
C LEU A 64 -13.59 -2.49 21.72
N LEU A 65 -12.53 -3.28 21.73
CA LEU A 65 -12.38 -4.41 22.65
C LEU A 65 -12.34 -3.93 24.11
N ASN A 66 -11.48 -2.96 24.42
CA ASN A 66 -11.36 -2.41 25.77
C ASN A 66 -12.61 -1.63 26.19
N TYR A 67 -13.26 -0.92 25.27
CA TYR A 67 -14.48 -0.16 25.56
C TYR A 67 -15.63 -1.07 25.99
N VAL A 68 -15.77 -2.25 25.36
CA VAL A 68 -16.73 -3.28 25.80
C VAL A 68 -16.37 -3.80 27.19
N GLN A 69 -15.09 -3.85 27.55
CA GLN A 69 -14.67 -4.25 28.90
C GLN A 69 -15.15 -3.27 29.98
N TYR A 70 -15.09 -1.97 29.72
CA TYR A 70 -15.47 -0.92 30.67
C TYR A 70 -16.99 -0.65 30.77
N LEU A 71 -17.77 -0.98 29.73
CA LEU A 71 -19.24 -0.85 29.74
C LEU A 71 -19.94 -1.75 30.77
N ASN A 72 -19.27 -2.81 31.24
CA ASN A 72 -19.79 -3.64 32.34
C ASN A 72 -19.68 -2.95 33.71
N ASP A 73 -18.86 -1.90 33.84
CA ASP A 73 -18.62 -1.21 35.12
C ASP A 73 -19.27 0.18 35.20
N GLU A 74 -19.43 0.94 34.11
CA GLU A 74 -20.13 2.24 34.13
C GLU A 74 -20.84 2.58 32.81
N ALA A 75 -21.89 3.41 32.88
CA ALA A 75 -22.67 3.90 31.74
C ALA A 75 -21.84 4.89 30.87
N PHE A 76 -20.94 4.36 30.05
CA PHE A 76 -20.17 5.15 29.09
C PHE A 76 -21.05 5.69 27.94
N PRO A 77 -20.72 6.85 27.34
CA PRO A 77 -21.54 7.46 26.31
C PRO A 77 -21.51 6.66 25.00
N ASN A 78 -22.64 6.11 24.57
CA ASN A 78 -22.84 5.36 23.32
C ASN A 78 -22.28 6.05 22.06
N GLU A 79 -22.15 7.38 22.06
CA GLU A 79 -21.61 8.17 20.95
C GLU A 79 -20.12 7.89 20.68
N VAL A 80 -19.32 7.66 21.72
CA VAL A 80 -17.90 7.35 21.59
C VAL A 80 -17.71 5.98 20.92
N TYR A 81 -18.51 4.99 21.34
CA TYR A 81 -18.53 3.67 20.73
C TYR A 81 -18.90 3.75 19.25
N ALA A 82 -20.01 4.43 18.93
CA ALA A 82 -20.50 4.58 17.57
C ALA A 82 -19.46 5.26 16.66
N THR A 83 -18.79 6.30 17.17
CA THR A 83 -17.73 7.01 16.44
C THR A 83 -16.56 6.08 16.13
N LYS A 84 -16.04 5.35 17.14
CA LYS A 84 -14.93 4.42 16.94
C LYS A 84 -15.30 3.23 16.06
N HIS A 85 -16.55 2.78 16.11
CA HIS A 85 -17.05 1.77 15.20
C HIS A 85 -17.08 2.26 13.74
N ALA A 86 -17.55 3.50 13.51
CA ALA A 86 -17.54 4.12 12.19
C ALA A 86 -16.11 4.31 11.66
N GLU A 87 -15.19 4.79 12.49
CA GLU A 87 -13.75 4.89 12.16
C GLU A 87 -13.18 3.53 11.74
N LEU A 88 -13.40 2.47 12.54
CA LEU A 88 -12.93 1.13 12.21
C LEU A 88 -13.46 0.67 10.84
N SER A 89 -14.73 0.93 10.55
CA SER A 89 -15.34 0.60 9.27
C SER A 89 -14.68 1.35 8.11
N ALA A 90 -14.40 2.64 8.30
CA ALA A 90 -13.72 3.47 7.30
C ALA A 90 -12.28 3.00 7.05
N TYR A 91 -11.50 2.76 8.11
CA TYR A 91 -10.11 2.29 7.99
C TYR A 91 -10.03 0.91 7.34
N LYS A 92 -10.97 0.00 7.63
CA LYS A 92 -11.07 -1.29 6.94
C LYS A 92 -11.36 -1.13 5.45
N ALA A 93 -12.27 -0.23 5.09
CA ALA A 93 -12.59 0.04 3.69
C ALA A 93 -11.38 0.64 2.95
N GLU A 94 -10.68 1.60 3.57
CA GLU A 94 -9.44 2.16 3.02
C GLU A 94 -8.37 1.09 2.83
N LEU A 95 -8.08 0.29 3.86
CA LEU A 95 -7.09 -0.78 3.80
C LEU A 95 -7.43 -1.80 2.68
N ARG A 96 -8.71 -2.13 2.51
CA ARG A 96 -9.16 -3.01 1.43
C ARG A 96 -8.97 -2.39 0.05
N GLY A 97 -9.31 -1.11 -0.11
CA GLY A 97 -9.08 -0.37 -1.36
C GLY A 97 -7.59 -0.26 -1.72
N LEU A 98 -6.73 -0.07 -0.71
CA LEU A 98 -5.28 -0.06 -0.88
C LEU A 98 -4.76 -1.45 -1.25
N ALA A 99 -5.22 -2.52 -0.60
CA ALA A 99 -4.84 -3.89 -0.95
C ALA A 99 -5.22 -4.25 -2.39
N PHE A 100 -6.42 -3.85 -2.86
CA PHE A 100 -6.80 -3.98 -4.26
C PHE A 100 -5.87 -3.21 -5.20
N SER A 101 -5.45 -2.00 -4.81
CA SER A 101 -4.58 -1.15 -5.63
C SER A 101 -3.14 -1.68 -5.70
N ILE A 102 -2.65 -2.29 -4.62
CA ILE A 102 -1.34 -2.96 -4.57
C ILE A 102 -1.36 -4.22 -5.46
N GLY A 103 -2.49 -4.91 -5.55
CA GLY A 103 -2.66 -6.09 -6.39
C GLY A 103 -2.00 -7.35 -5.82
N ASP A 104 -1.57 -7.34 -4.56
CA ASP A 104 -1.00 -8.51 -3.89
C ASP A 104 -2.11 -9.40 -3.31
N LYS A 105 -2.21 -10.63 -3.82
CA LYS A 105 -3.25 -11.58 -3.42
C LYS A 105 -3.14 -11.95 -1.94
N GLU A 106 -1.93 -12.21 -1.46
CA GLU A 106 -1.70 -12.60 -0.06
C GLU A 106 -2.13 -11.50 0.90
N LEU A 107 -1.76 -10.24 0.62
CA LEU A 107 -2.22 -9.08 1.36
C LEU A 107 -3.75 -8.94 1.32
N LEU A 108 -4.37 -9.10 0.16
CA LEU A 108 -5.82 -9.01 0.02
C LEU A 108 -6.53 -10.11 0.84
N ASP A 109 -6.01 -11.33 0.83
CA ASP A 109 -6.52 -12.44 1.62
C ASP A 109 -6.42 -12.13 3.12
N LEU A 110 -5.26 -11.64 3.60
CA LEU A 110 -5.07 -11.20 5.00
C LEU A 110 -6.01 -10.05 5.40
N VAL A 111 -6.26 -9.10 4.51
CA VAL A 111 -7.19 -7.99 4.76
C VAL A 111 -8.63 -8.52 4.86
N ASN A 112 -9.00 -9.48 4.02
CA ASN A 112 -10.34 -10.07 4.00
C ASN A 112 -10.61 -11.09 5.10
N GLU A 113 -9.58 -11.56 5.82
CA GLU A 113 -9.78 -12.35 7.03
C GLU A 113 -10.70 -11.60 8.01
N SER A 114 -11.95 -12.08 8.12
CA SER A 114 -12.94 -11.50 9.01
C SER A 114 -12.82 -12.09 10.40
N TYR A 115 -12.73 -11.23 11.41
CA TYR A 115 -12.95 -11.64 12.79
C TYR A 115 -14.38 -11.33 13.21
N GLU A 116 -15.07 -12.38 13.66
CA GLU A 116 -16.44 -12.32 14.15
C GLU A 116 -16.52 -12.02 15.66
N PHE A 117 -15.48 -11.48 16.30
CA PHE A 117 -15.55 -11.17 17.75
C PHE A 117 -16.67 -10.18 18.07
N MET A 118 -17.03 -9.31 17.11
CA MET A 118 -18.19 -8.41 17.19
C MET A 118 -19.54 -9.14 17.10
N LYS A 119 -19.55 -10.41 16.68
CA LYS A 119 -20.72 -11.30 16.68
C LYS A 119 -20.75 -12.21 17.91
N GLN A 120 -19.61 -12.42 18.57
CA GLN A 120 -19.53 -13.17 19.84
C GLN A 120 -20.28 -12.42 20.95
N ALA A 121 -20.85 -13.15 21.91
CA ALA A 121 -21.53 -12.54 23.05
C ALA A 121 -20.53 -11.65 23.82
N PRO A 122 -20.96 -10.51 24.43
CA PRO A 122 -20.05 -9.64 25.18
C PRO A 122 -19.17 -10.42 26.15
N GLU A 123 -19.74 -11.38 26.88
CA GLU A 123 -19.12 -12.28 27.86
C GLU A 123 -17.91 -13.09 27.31
N GLU A 124 -17.92 -13.44 26.02
CA GLU A 124 -16.84 -14.18 25.34
C GLU A 124 -15.71 -13.24 24.85
N ARG A 125 -16.01 -11.94 24.72
CA ARG A 125 -15.04 -10.90 24.31
C ARG A 125 -14.08 -10.49 25.42
N PHE A 126 -14.33 -10.93 26.66
CA PHE A 126 -13.52 -10.61 27.84
C PHE A 126 -12.26 -11.47 28.00
N SER A 127 -11.98 -12.37 27.05
CA SER A 127 -10.77 -13.19 27.10
C SER A 127 -9.56 -12.50 26.45
N MET A 128 -8.35 -12.92 26.82
CA MET A 128 -7.09 -12.45 26.21
C MET A 128 -6.95 -12.89 24.74
N LEU A 129 -7.75 -13.88 24.31
CA LEU A 129 -7.67 -14.53 22.99
C LEU A 129 -8.05 -13.58 21.83
N PRO A 130 -9.20 -12.88 21.84
CA PRO A 130 -9.53 -11.88 20.82
C PRO A 130 -8.46 -10.80 20.61
N GLU A 131 -7.83 -10.32 21.68
CA GLU A 131 -6.75 -9.33 21.57
C GLU A 131 -5.51 -9.93 20.89
N MET A 132 -5.10 -11.14 21.29
CA MET A 132 -3.99 -11.86 20.69
C MET A 132 -4.22 -12.13 19.20
N GLU A 133 -5.45 -12.46 18.81
CA GLU A 133 -5.84 -12.69 17.43
C GLU A 133 -5.79 -11.40 16.58
N ILE A 134 -6.31 -10.29 17.12
CA ILE A 134 -6.22 -8.97 16.49
C ILE A 134 -4.75 -8.57 16.29
N ARG A 135 -3.91 -8.73 17.32
CA ARG A 135 -2.46 -8.45 17.25
C ARG A 135 -1.77 -9.33 16.22
N GLY A 136 -2.04 -10.65 16.23
CA GLY A 136 -1.44 -11.60 15.28
C GLY A 136 -1.78 -11.26 13.82
N ARG A 137 -3.02 -10.88 13.54
CA ARG A 137 -3.42 -10.43 12.20
C ARG A 137 -2.73 -9.12 11.80
N SER A 138 -2.74 -8.11 12.68
CA SER A 138 -2.05 -6.84 12.42
C SER A 138 -0.56 -7.06 12.17
N GLN A 139 0.09 -7.97 12.91
CA GLN A 139 1.47 -8.34 12.68
C GLN A 139 1.68 -8.97 11.30
N ARG A 140 0.84 -9.93 10.88
CA ARG A 140 0.93 -10.53 9.53
C ARG A 140 0.76 -9.49 8.42
N LEU A 141 -0.22 -8.60 8.57
CA LEU A 141 -0.44 -7.48 7.63
C LEU A 141 0.78 -6.56 7.56
N HIS A 142 1.35 -6.17 8.71
CA HIS A 142 2.56 -5.36 8.77
C HIS A 142 3.75 -6.05 8.11
N THR A 143 3.99 -7.33 8.43
CA THR A 143 5.07 -8.10 7.85
C THR A 143 4.94 -8.18 6.33
N ARG A 144 3.74 -8.46 5.80
CA ARG A 144 3.53 -8.54 4.36
C ARG A 144 3.78 -7.21 3.65
N ILE A 145 3.28 -6.10 4.22
CA ILE A 145 3.53 -4.76 3.65
C ILE A 145 5.02 -4.41 3.70
N SER A 146 5.73 -4.77 4.77
CA SER A 146 7.18 -4.58 4.87
C SER A 146 7.95 -5.37 3.80
N GLN A 147 7.58 -6.62 3.53
CA GLN A 147 8.17 -7.41 2.44
C GLN A 147 7.94 -6.76 1.07
N LEU A 148 6.73 -6.25 0.83
CA LEU A 148 6.41 -5.55 -0.43
C LEU A 148 7.19 -4.23 -0.58
N LEU A 149 7.39 -3.50 0.52
CA LEU A 149 8.23 -2.30 0.53
C LEU A 149 9.70 -2.63 0.23
N GLU A 150 10.23 -3.69 0.82
CA GLU A 150 11.60 -4.16 0.55
C GLU A 150 11.76 -4.49 -0.94
N LEU A 151 10.84 -5.27 -1.52
CA LEU A 151 10.84 -5.59 -2.96
C LEU A 151 10.71 -4.37 -3.87
N ALA A 152 10.05 -3.31 -3.42
CA ALA A 152 9.89 -2.07 -4.19
C ALA A 152 11.09 -1.11 -4.05
N THR A 153 11.96 -1.33 -3.07
CA THR A 153 13.11 -0.44 -2.76
C THR A 153 14.48 -1.09 -2.95
N SER A 154 14.53 -2.41 -3.14
CA SER A 154 15.72 -3.19 -3.50
C SER A 154 16.01 -3.17 -5.00
#